data_AF-A0A1I5Y3K7-F1
#
_entry.id   AF-A0A1I5Y3K7-F1
#
_cell.length_a   1.000
_cell.length_b   1.000
_cell.length_c   1.000
_cell.angle_alpha   90.00
_cell.angle_beta   90.00
_cell.angle_gamma   90.00
#
_symmetry.space_group_name_H-M   'P 1'
#
loop_
_entity.id
_entity.type
_entity.pdbx_description
1 polymer ?
#
loop_
_entity_poly.entity_id
_entity_poly.type
_entity_poly.pdbx_seq_one_letter_code
_entity_poly.pdbx_strand_id
1 'polypeptide(L)'
;MRQLIIARKDLNMSAGKLAAQVSHASMAFISHMILHGGTHKRLSFDTGEIEAYEIDVDIAPDVYEQWFSGIFTKTICEAKNRNQLMKAVTMAEELGLKENEDYFLIKDNCLTELEPEEVDENGVGRTLTCIGFRPLPDDIAHSISKKYQLFK
;
A
#
# COMPACT_ATOMS: atom_id res chain seq x y z
N MET A 1 -1.55 -12.93 11.43
CA MET A 1 -1.89 -11.86 10.46
C MET A 1 -0.63 -11.14 10.02
N ARG A 2 -0.52 -10.74 8.75
CA ARG A 2 0.62 -9.97 8.23
C ARG A 2 0.21 -9.00 7.15
N GLN A 3 1.02 -7.96 6.96
CA GLN A 3 0.93 -7.12 5.76
C GLN A 3 1.87 -7.65 4.68
N LEU A 4 1.33 -7.95 3.50
CA LEU A 4 2.11 -8.35 2.33
C LEU A 4 2.39 -7.12 1.45
N ILE A 5 3.63 -6.99 0.98
CA ILE A 5 4.03 -6.00 -0.02
C ILE A 5 4.83 -6.74 -1.09
N ILE A 6 4.55 -6.49 -2.36
CA ILE A 6 5.31 -7.06 -3.47
C ILE A 6 5.85 -5.91 -4.32
N ALA A 7 7.17 -5.80 -4.42
CA ALA A 7 7.85 -4.71 -5.12
C ALA A 7 8.53 -5.20 -6.40
N ARG A 8 8.58 -4.34 -7.41
CA ARG A 8 9.26 -4.63 -8.67
C ARG A 8 10.77 -4.61 -8.52
N LYS A 9 11.42 -5.70 -8.91
CA LYS A 9 12.89 -5.83 -8.88
C LYS A 9 13.56 -5.24 -10.12
N ASP A 10 12.90 -5.28 -11.27
CA ASP A 10 13.43 -4.77 -12.55
C ASP A 10 13.66 -3.26 -12.59
N LEU A 11 12.99 -2.50 -11.72
CA LEU A 11 13.19 -1.06 -11.63
C LEU A 11 14.56 -0.67 -11.03
N ASN A 12 15.31 -1.62 -10.46
CA ASN A 12 16.61 -1.37 -9.82
C ASN A 12 16.58 -0.16 -8.87
N MET A 13 15.46 0.05 -8.17
CA MET A 13 15.30 1.14 -7.22
C MET A 13 16.44 1.14 -6.20
N SER A 14 16.97 2.32 -5.91
CA SER A 14 17.92 2.48 -4.81
C SER A 14 17.28 2.03 -3.49
N ALA A 15 18.09 1.65 -2.49
CA ALA A 15 17.58 1.20 -1.20
C ALA A 15 16.63 2.24 -0.55
N GLY A 16 16.97 3.53 -0.67
CA GLY A 16 16.14 4.63 -0.19
C GLY A 16 14.81 4.74 -0.94
N LYS A 17 14.82 4.63 -2.28
CA LYS A 17 13.59 4.64 -3.07
C LYS A 17 12.72 3.43 -2.76
N LEU A 18 13.28 2.24 -2.71
CA LEU A 18 12.55 1.02 -2.35
C LEU A 18 11.88 1.18 -0.97
N ALA A 19 12.62 1.67 0.03
CA ALA A 19 12.08 1.93 1.36
C ALA A 19 10.92 2.93 1.33
N ALA A 20 11.02 4.00 0.52
CA ALA A 20 9.94 4.96 0.35
C ALA A 20 8.69 4.32 -0.29
N GLN A 21 8.85 3.54 -1.37
CA GLN A 21 7.72 2.88 -2.05
C GLN A 21 7.05 1.83 -1.15
N VAL A 22 7.84 1.03 -0.43
CA VAL A 22 7.32 0.07 0.55
C VAL A 22 6.60 0.79 1.70
N SER A 23 7.09 1.96 2.12
CA SER A 23 6.40 2.76 3.15
C SER A 23 5.07 3.31 2.63
N HIS A 24 5.01 3.78 1.38
CA HIS A 24 3.74 4.16 0.73
C HIS A 24 2.77 2.98 0.67
N ALA A 25 3.23 1.80 0.25
CA ALA A 25 2.44 0.57 0.24
C ALA A 25 1.92 0.21 1.65
N SER A 26 2.77 0.32 2.67
CA SER A 26 2.42 0.01 4.05
C SER A 26 1.33 0.94 4.59
N MET A 27 1.39 2.23 4.21
CA MET A 27 0.49 3.27 4.69
C MET A 27 -0.80 3.37 3.86
N ALA A 28 -0.84 2.83 2.64
CA ALA A 28 -1.93 3.07 1.70
C ALA A 28 -3.32 2.73 2.27
N PHE A 29 -3.47 1.56 2.91
CA PHE A 29 -4.74 1.17 3.52
C PHE A 29 -5.13 2.07 4.71
N ILE A 30 -4.13 2.51 5.50
CA ILE A 30 -4.36 3.43 6.64
C ILE A 30 -4.79 4.79 6.13
N SER A 31 -4.07 5.34 5.15
CA SER A 31 -4.43 6.59 4.49
C SER A 31 -5.82 6.53 3.87
N HIS A 32 -6.18 5.40 3.24
CA HIS A 32 -7.51 5.19 2.70
C HIS A 32 -8.59 5.20 3.80
N MET A 33 -8.38 4.49 4.92
CA MET A 33 -9.30 4.54 6.07
C MET A 33 -9.44 5.96 6.63
N ILE A 34 -8.32 6.68 6.79
CA ILE A 34 -8.32 8.06 7.29
C ILE A 34 -9.08 9.00 6.36
N LEU A 35 -8.89 8.87 5.05
CA LEU A 35 -9.48 9.79 4.07
C LEU A 35 -10.94 9.47 3.73
N HIS A 36 -11.36 8.21 3.85
CA HIS A 36 -12.66 7.76 3.33
C HIS A 36 -13.52 6.95 4.32
N GLY A 37 -12.93 6.40 5.37
CA GLY A 37 -13.61 5.47 6.27
C GLY A 37 -14.25 6.10 7.51
N GLY A 38 -14.07 7.41 7.73
CA GLY A 38 -14.38 8.05 9.01
C GLY A 38 -15.18 9.34 8.93
N THR A 39 -15.60 9.84 10.09
CA THR A 39 -16.15 11.19 10.21
C THR A 39 -15.02 12.20 10.37
N HIS A 40 -14.96 13.19 9.48
CA HIS A 40 -13.99 14.29 9.56
C HIS A 40 -14.63 15.50 10.23
N LYS A 41 -14.11 15.88 11.41
CA LYS A 41 -14.48 17.14 12.06
C LYS A 41 -13.32 18.12 11.93
N ARG A 42 -13.62 19.31 11.43
CA ARG A 42 -12.68 20.44 11.42
C ARG A 42 -12.66 21.05 12.80
N LEU A 43 -11.48 21.16 13.38
CA LEU A 43 -11.26 21.82 14.66
C LEU A 43 -10.65 23.20 14.41
N SER A 44 -11.29 24.22 14.97
CA SER A 44 -10.76 25.58 15.08
C SER A 44 -10.50 25.86 16.55
N PHE A 45 -9.27 26.26 16.88
CA PHE A 45 -9.01 26.90 18.17
C PHE A 45 -9.15 28.41 17.97
N ASP A 46 -9.23 29.15 19.08
CA ASP A 46 -9.61 30.57 19.29
C ASP A 46 -9.37 31.62 18.17
N THR A 47 -8.53 31.34 17.17
CA THR A 47 -8.21 32.17 16.00
C THR A 47 -9.24 32.10 14.87
N GLY A 48 -10.11 31.08 14.84
CA GLY A 48 -11.08 30.86 13.75
C GLY A 48 -10.48 30.24 12.48
N GLU A 49 -9.18 29.91 12.49
CA GLU A 49 -8.53 29.12 11.45
C GLU A 49 -8.72 27.61 11.72
N ILE A 50 -8.70 26.78 10.67
CA ILE A 50 -8.69 25.31 10.84
C ILE A 50 -7.29 24.94 11.31
N GLU A 51 -7.18 24.53 12.57
CA GLU A 51 -5.90 24.16 13.18
C GLU A 51 -5.70 22.64 13.18
N ALA A 52 -6.78 21.84 13.16
CA ALA A 52 -6.68 20.38 13.11
C ALA A 52 -7.91 19.69 12.48
N TYR A 53 -7.75 18.40 12.16
CA TYR A 53 -8.84 17.47 11.83
C TYR A 53 -8.93 16.39 12.90
N GLU A 54 -10.12 16.18 13.47
CA GLU A 54 -10.46 14.98 14.24
C GLU A 54 -11.09 13.96 13.29
N ILE A 55 -10.60 12.73 13.36
CA ILE A 55 -11.00 11.64 12.45
C ILE A 55 -11.26 10.40 13.30
N ASP A 56 -12.50 9.94 13.27
CA ASP A 56 -12.92 8.67 13.88
C ASP A 56 -12.92 7.58 12.80
N VAL A 57 -12.15 6.51 12.98
CA VAL A 57 -12.06 5.39 12.01
C VAL A 57 -12.43 4.06 12.67
N ASP A 58 -13.20 3.25 11.95
CA ASP A 58 -13.50 1.87 12.36
C ASP A 58 -12.44 0.92 11.80
N ILE A 59 -11.91 0.07 12.67
CA ILE A 59 -10.90 -0.95 12.32
C ILE A 59 -11.46 -2.31 12.71
N ALA A 60 -11.31 -3.30 11.82
CA ALA A 60 -11.70 -4.67 12.10
C ALA A 60 -10.98 -5.20 13.36
N PRO A 61 -11.67 -5.86 14.31
CA PRO A 61 -11.08 -6.26 15.59
C PRO A 61 -9.82 -7.12 15.44
N ASP A 62 -9.82 -8.04 14.49
CA ASP A 62 -8.67 -8.91 14.21
C ASP A 62 -7.46 -8.13 13.70
N VAL A 63 -7.67 -7.12 12.84
CA VAL A 63 -6.62 -6.20 12.38
C VAL A 63 -6.05 -5.39 13.54
N TYR A 64 -6.91 -4.89 14.43
CA TYR A 64 -6.47 -4.13 15.61
C TYR A 64 -5.67 -5.00 16.58
N GLU A 65 -6.23 -6.15 16.99
CA GLU A 65 -5.65 -7.00 18.03
C GLU A 65 -4.41 -7.73 17.54
N GLN A 66 -4.45 -8.30 16.32
CA GLN A 66 -3.37 -9.19 15.85
C GLN A 66 -2.28 -8.47 15.07
N TRP A 67 -2.58 -7.32 14.45
CA TRP A 67 -1.59 -6.58 13.66
C TRP A 67 -1.16 -5.28 14.31
N PHE A 68 -2.07 -4.33 14.57
CA PHE A 68 -1.71 -3.03 15.19
C PHE A 68 -1.17 -3.18 16.60
N SER A 69 -1.87 -3.92 17.46
CA SER A 69 -1.46 -4.21 18.84
C SER A 69 -0.59 -5.47 18.95
N GLY A 70 -0.38 -6.16 17.83
CA GLY A 70 0.53 -7.30 17.73
C GLY A 70 1.97 -6.87 17.42
N ILE A 71 2.73 -7.75 16.79
CA ILE A 71 4.14 -7.47 16.40
C ILE A 71 4.28 -6.70 15.07
N PHE A 72 3.16 -6.23 14.49
CA PHE A 72 3.14 -5.35 13.31
C PHE A 72 3.82 -5.93 12.04
N THR A 73 3.73 -7.26 11.86
CA THR A 73 4.45 -8.04 10.83
C THR A 73 4.25 -7.54 9.41
N LYS A 74 5.35 -7.43 8.67
CA LYS A 74 5.39 -7.15 7.22
C LYS A 74 6.22 -8.20 6.50
N THR A 75 5.80 -8.56 5.29
CA THR A 75 6.58 -9.41 4.39
C THR A 75 6.71 -8.71 3.05
N ILE A 76 7.95 -8.52 2.60
CA ILE A 76 8.26 -7.86 1.33
C ILE A 76 8.78 -8.92 0.36
N CYS A 77 8.07 -9.11 -0.74
CA CYS A 77 8.44 -10.02 -1.81
C CYS A 77 8.86 -9.27 -3.08
N GLU A 78 9.58 -9.93 -3.96
CA GLU A 78 9.98 -9.39 -5.26
C GLU A 78 9.13 -9.93 -6.40
N ALA A 79 8.54 -9.02 -7.19
CA ALA A 79 8.04 -9.31 -8.51
C ALA A 79 9.15 -9.03 -9.53
N LYS A 80 9.42 -10.00 -10.41
CA LYS A 80 10.47 -9.87 -11.44
C LYS A 80 10.29 -8.64 -12.34
N ASN A 81 9.04 -8.30 -12.66
CA ASN A 81 8.69 -7.15 -13.50
C ASN A 81 7.21 -6.78 -13.33
N ARG A 82 6.77 -5.72 -14.01
CA ARG A 82 5.36 -5.26 -14.04
C ARG A 82 4.37 -6.40 -14.29
N ASN A 83 4.64 -7.26 -15.26
CA ASN A 83 3.72 -8.36 -15.59
C ASN A 83 3.61 -9.39 -14.45
N GLN A 84 4.72 -9.71 -13.76
CA GLN A 84 4.64 -10.57 -12.57
C GLN A 84 3.98 -9.87 -11.39
N LEU A 85 4.11 -8.54 -11.26
CA LEU A 85 3.40 -7.77 -10.24
C LEU A 85 1.88 -7.84 -10.48
N MET A 86 1.43 -7.65 -11.72
CA MET A 86 0.01 -7.72 -12.08
C MET A 86 -0.61 -9.11 -11.87
N LYS A 87 0.17 -10.19 -11.87
CA LYS A 87 -0.35 -11.51 -11.46
C LYS A 87 -0.75 -11.55 -9.99
N ALA A 88 -0.13 -10.74 -9.12
CA ALA A 88 -0.54 -10.65 -7.72
C ALA A 88 -1.91 -9.98 -7.60
N VAL A 89 -2.20 -9.00 -8.45
CA VAL A 89 -3.52 -8.36 -8.58
C VAL A 89 -4.55 -9.42 -8.98
N THR A 90 -4.31 -10.18 -10.06
CA THR A 90 -5.22 -11.24 -10.47
C THR A 90 -5.46 -12.27 -9.37
N MET A 91 -4.41 -12.71 -8.66
CA MET A 91 -4.57 -13.64 -7.54
C MET A 91 -5.35 -13.04 -6.37
N ALA A 92 -5.21 -11.73 -6.11
CA ALA A 92 -5.99 -11.04 -5.09
C ALA A 92 -7.48 -10.97 -5.47
N GLU A 93 -7.78 -10.57 -6.70
CA GLU A 93 -9.14 -10.51 -7.25
C GLU A 93 -9.82 -11.89 -7.26
N GLU A 94 -9.09 -12.95 -7.64
CA GLU A 94 -9.56 -14.34 -7.57
C GLU A 94 -9.91 -14.80 -6.14
N LEU A 95 -9.25 -14.22 -5.12
CA LEU A 95 -9.54 -14.44 -3.70
C LEU A 95 -10.66 -13.52 -3.17
N GLY A 96 -11.26 -12.69 -4.03
CA GLY A 96 -12.31 -11.74 -3.66
C GLY A 96 -11.82 -10.45 -3.01
N LEU A 97 -10.50 -10.20 -3.01
CA LEU A 97 -9.91 -8.97 -2.53
C LEU A 97 -10.08 -7.86 -3.57
N LYS A 98 -10.27 -6.62 -3.14
CA LYS A 98 -10.57 -5.47 -4.01
C LYS A 98 -9.50 -4.38 -3.92
N GLU A 99 -9.25 -3.75 -5.07
CA GLU A 99 -8.40 -2.56 -5.14
C GLU A 99 -9.03 -1.40 -4.36
N ASN A 100 -8.20 -0.65 -3.65
CA ASN A 100 -8.57 0.45 -2.75
C ASN A 100 -9.35 0.02 -1.50
N GLU A 101 -9.42 -1.27 -1.20
CA GLU A 101 -10.01 -1.80 0.04
C GLU A 101 -9.01 -2.75 0.70
N ASP A 102 -8.63 -3.80 -0.02
CA ASP A 102 -7.74 -4.85 0.46
C ASP A 102 -6.32 -4.70 -0.04
N TYR A 103 -6.14 -4.12 -1.23
CA TYR A 103 -4.83 -3.85 -1.82
C TYR A 103 -4.78 -2.52 -2.57
N PHE A 104 -3.57 -2.01 -2.73
CA PHE A 104 -3.29 -0.68 -3.25
C PHE A 104 -2.09 -0.75 -4.19
N LEU A 105 -2.26 -0.24 -5.41
CA LEU A 105 -1.19 -0.11 -6.39
C LEU A 105 -0.44 1.21 -6.17
N ILE A 106 0.87 1.11 -5.93
CA ILE A 106 1.71 2.27 -5.65
C ILE A 106 2.44 2.68 -6.93
N LYS A 107 2.24 3.95 -7.32
CA LYS A 107 2.86 4.54 -8.49
C LYS A 107 3.78 5.67 -8.05
N ASP A 108 5.05 5.62 -8.44
CA ASP A 108 6.00 6.72 -8.23
C ASP A 108 5.78 7.78 -9.31
N ASN A 109 5.77 9.05 -8.91
CA ASN A 109 5.60 10.19 -9.83
C ASN A 109 6.84 10.52 -10.67
N CYS A 110 7.86 9.66 -10.65
CA CYS A 110 9.04 9.74 -11.53
C CYS A 110 9.80 11.08 -11.44
N LEU A 111 9.74 11.75 -10.28
CA LEU A 111 10.38 13.05 -10.06
C LEU A 111 11.89 12.94 -9.77
N THR A 112 12.45 11.73 -9.83
CA THR A 112 13.81 11.42 -9.37
C THR A 112 14.47 10.36 -10.27
N GLU A 113 14.66 9.13 -9.78
CA GLU A 113 15.48 8.10 -10.44
C GLU A 113 14.72 7.15 -11.38
N LEU A 114 13.38 7.25 -11.45
CA LEU A 114 12.56 6.41 -12.31
C LEU A 114 12.07 7.20 -13.51
N GLU A 115 12.05 6.55 -14.67
CA GLU A 115 11.43 7.06 -15.89
C GLU A 115 9.94 6.68 -15.93
N PRO A 116 9.05 7.55 -16.43
CA PRO A 116 7.62 7.25 -16.57
C PRO A 116 7.33 6.09 -17.53
N GLU A 117 6.49 5.14 -17.09
CA GLU A 117 5.90 4.11 -17.96
C GLU A 117 4.56 4.55 -18.55
N GLU A 118 3.87 5.47 -17.88
CA GLU A 118 2.63 6.10 -18.31
C GLU A 118 2.65 7.59 -17.95
N VAL A 119 1.85 8.39 -18.66
CA VAL A 119 1.67 9.82 -18.39
C VAL A 119 0.18 10.11 -18.34
N ASP A 120 -0.29 10.78 -17.28
CA ASP A 120 -1.70 11.13 -17.14
C ASP A 120 -2.07 12.41 -17.93
N GLU A 121 -3.37 12.75 -17.92
CA GLU A 121 -3.91 13.92 -18.64
C GLU A 121 -3.33 15.26 -18.18
N ASN A 122 -2.76 15.32 -16.98
CA ASN A 122 -2.13 16.52 -16.42
C ASN A 122 -0.61 16.55 -16.70
N GLY A 123 -0.10 15.61 -17.49
CA GLY A 123 1.32 15.51 -17.83
C GLY A 123 2.17 14.90 -16.72
N VAL A 124 1.57 14.29 -15.69
CA VAL A 124 2.32 13.66 -14.60
C VAL A 124 2.70 12.24 -15.01
N GLY A 125 4.01 12.00 -15.12
CA GLY A 125 4.59 10.69 -15.40
C GLY A 125 4.48 9.77 -14.19
N ARG A 126 4.15 8.50 -14.42
CA ARG A 126 3.99 7.50 -13.35
C ARG A 126 4.61 6.16 -13.73
N THR A 127 5.11 5.47 -12.72
CA THR A 127 5.61 4.10 -12.83
C THR A 127 5.09 3.27 -11.68
N LEU A 128 4.42 2.15 -11.99
CA LEU A 128 3.94 1.21 -10.98
C LEU A 128 5.14 0.53 -10.32
N THR A 129 5.33 0.71 -9.01
CA THR A 129 6.51 0.24 -8.27
C THR A 129 6.22 -0.99 -7.43
N CYS A 130 5.08 -1.01 -6.73
CA CYS A 130 4.70 -2.11 -5.85
C CYS A 130 3.19 -2.19 -5.63
N ILE A 131 2.77 -3.31 -5.05
CA ILE A 131 1.43 -3.51 -4.49
C ILE A 131 1.57 -3.66 -2.98
N GLY A 132 0.75 -2.94 -2.22
CA GLY A 132 0.60 -3.08 -0.78
C GLY A 132 -0.77 -3.64 -0.44
N PHE A 133 -0.82 -4.64 0.43
CA PHE A 133 -2.07 -5.15 0.97
C PHE A 133 -2.36 -4.50 2.33
N ARG A 134 -3.61 -4.49 2.77
CA ARG A 134 -3.91 -4.36 4.20
C ARG A 134 -3.37 -5.59 4.96
N PRO A 135 -3.40 -5.62 6.30
CA PRO A 135 -3.13 -6.84 7.04
C PRO A 135 -4.12 -7.94 6.65
N LEU A 136 -3.60 -9.10 6.26
CA LEU A 136 -4.36 -10.27 5.84
C LEU A 136 -4.09 -11.46 6.76
N PRO A 137 -5.05 -12.39 6.89
CA PRO A 137 -4.78 -13.73 7.41
C PRO A 137 -3.55 -14.36 6.72
N ASP A 138 -2.74 -15.09 7.48
CA ASP A 138 -1.43 -15.57 7.01
C ASP A 138 -1.55 -16.55 5.82
N ASP A 139 -2.60 -17.35 5.77
CA ASP A 139 -2.93 -18.29 4.70
C ASP A 139 -3.33 -17.58 3.39
N ILE A 140 -4.11 -16.50 3.49
CA ILE A 140 -4.47 -15.65 2.34
C ILE A 140 -3.22 -14.95 1.80
N ALA A 141 -2.44 -14.30 2.68
CA ALA A 141 -1.18 -13.66 2.30
C ALA A 141 -0.22 -14.66 1.64
N HIS A 142 -0.08 -15.87 2.20
CA HIS A 142 0.78 -16.91 1.65
C HIS A 142 0.28 -17.45 0.31
N SER A 143 -1.04 -17.55 0.12
CA SER A 143 -1.62 -18.00 -1.16
C SER A 143 -1.25 -17.10 -2.32
N ILE A 144 -1.15 -15.79 -2.07
CA ILE A 144 -0.64 -14.79 -3.02
C ILE A 144 0.89 -14.86 -3.12
N SER A 145 1.58 -14.87 -1.97
CA SER A 145 3.03 -14.68 -1.92
C SER A 145 3.87 -15.91 -2.29
N LYS A 146 3.33 -17.14 -2.24
CA LYS A 146 4.09 -18.39 -2.44
C LYS A 146 4.82 -18.50 -3.79
N LYS A 147 4.42 -17.71 -4.79
CA LYS A 147 5.06 -17.66 -6.11
C LYS A 147 6.16 -16.60 -6.21
N TYR A 148 6.35 -15.78 -5.17
CA TYR A 148 7.31 -14.68 -5.13
C TYR A 148 8.41 -14.99 -4.11
N GLN A 149 9.63 -14.57 -4.43
CA GLN A 149 10.75 -14.67 -3.49
C GLN A 149 10.69 -13.51 -2.50
N LEU A 150 11.33 -13.65 -1.33
CA LEU A 150 11.58 -12.50 -0.46
C LEU A 150 12.47 -11.51 -1.21
N PHE A 151 12.17 -10.22 -1.06
CA PHE A 151 12.97 -9.17 -1.68
C PHE A 151 14.36 -9.12 -1.02
N LYS A 152 15.41 -9.24 -1.84
CA LYS A 152 16.82 -9.18 -1.40
C LYS A 152 17.50 -7.91 -1.87
#